data_AF-A0A2S7TVP1-F1
#
_entry.id   AF-A0A2S7TVP1-F1
#
_cell.length_a   1.000
_cell.length_b   1.000
_cell.length_c   1.000
_cell.angle_alpha   90.00
_cell.angle_beta   90.00
_cell.angle_gamma   90.00
#
_symmetry.space_group_name_H-M   'P 1'
#
loop_
_entity.id
_entity.type
_entity.pdbx_description
1 polymer ?
#
loop_
_entity_poly.entity_id
_entity_poly.type
_entity_poly.pdbx_seq_one_letter_code
_entity_poly.pdbx_strand_id
1 'polypeptide(L)'
;MSHAETQLPPEHPLVGLWRINLPEQACSEIYDIRPDGTTQILSGGQVVQTRYDISLRPDSQGFYKWVDTVVQVNDQPDCMGHKVPNGNVATNYIVMHATGSKFMMCQKAELDTCFGPFLKESGI
;
A
#
# COMPACT_ATOMS: atom_id res chain seq x y z
N MET A 1 11.97 -19.95 10.68
CA MET A 1 10.62 -20.25 10.14
C MET A 1 10.48 -19.40 8.89
N SER A 2 10.28 -20.04 7.73
CA SER A 2 10.15 -19.33 6.46
C SER A 2 8.79 -18.63 6.46
N HIS A 3 8.77 -17.30 6.47
CA HIS A 3 7.54 -16.58 6.15
C HIS A 3 7.23 -16.91 4.68
N ALA A 4 6.15 -17.64 4.43
CA ALA A 4 5.66 -17.83 3.07
C ALA A 4 5.14 -16.46 2.64
N GLU A 5 5.93 -15.76 1.83
CA GLU A 5 5.55 -14.49 1.20
C GLU A 5 4.22 -14.70 0.49
N THR A 6 3.18 -13.98 0.89
CA THR A 6 1.85 -14.18 0.31
C THR A 6 1.83 -13.65 -1.13
N GLN A 7 2.02 -14.54 -2.09
CA GLN A 7 1.92 -14.22 -3.50
C GLN A 7 0.46 -14.01 -3.89
N LEU A 8 0.13 -12.82 -4.40
CA LEU A 8 -1.19 -12.56 -4.97
C LEU A 8 -1.25 -13.12 -6.39
N PRO A 9 -2.41 -13.63 -6.83
CA PRO A 9 -2.65 -13.86 -8.25
C PRO A 9 -2.37 -12.58 -9.05
N PRO A 10 -1.70 -12.64 -10.22
CA PRO A 10 -1.45 -11.46 -11.06
C PRO A 10 -2.71 -10.64 -11.39
N GLU A 11 -3.86 -11.31 -11.44
CA GLU A 11 -5.17 -10.76 -11.77
C GLU A 11 -5.91 -10.21 -10.53
N HIS A 12 -5.32 -10.32 -9.34
CA HIS A 12 -5.91 -9.79 -8.13
C HIS A 12 -6.13 -8.28 -8.26
N PRO A 13 -7.32 -7.73 -7.94
CA PRO A 13 -7.63 -6.32 -8.20
C PRO A 13 -6.65 -5.31 -7.60
N LEU A 14 -5.98 -5.66 -6.50
CA LEU A 14 -4.96 -4.83 -5.82
C LEU A 14 -3.62 -4.75 -6.56
N VAL A 15 -3.29 -5.73 -7.42
CA VAL A 15 -2.05 -5.71 -8.20
C VAL A 15 -2.13 -4.59 -9.24
N GLY A 16 -1.07 -3.78 -9.33
CA GLY A 16 -0.96 -2.67 -10.27
C GLY A 16 -0.38 -1.40 -9.64
N LEU A 17 -0.44 -0.32 -10.42
CA LEU A 17 -0.02 1.02 -10.02
C LEU A 17 -1.19 1.79 -9.41
N TRP A 18 -0.94 2.47 -8.30
CA TRP A 18 -1.94 3.22 -7.55
C TRP A 18 -1.40 4.58 -7.17
N ARG A 19 -2.23 5.62 -7.29
CA ARG A 19 -1.89 6.97 -6.85
C ARG A 19 -2.86 7.47 -5.79
N ILE A 20 -2.31 8.11 -4.76
CA ILE A 20 -3.06 8.99 -3.87
C ILE A 20 -2.54 10.42 -4.05
N ASN A 21 -3.46 11.37 -4.17
CA ASN A 21 -3.12 12.80 -4.21
C ASN A 21 -3.31 13.38 -2.81
N LEU A 22 -2.31 14.12 -2.33
CA LEU A 22 -2.28 14.83 -1.06
C LEU A 22 -2.28 16.34 -1.35
N PRO A 23 -3.44 16.93 -1.66
CA PRO A 23 -3.53 18.29 -2.20
C PRO A 23 -3.04 19.35 -1.21
N GLU A 24 -3.25 19.15 0.09
CA GLU A 24 -2.75 20.05 1.14
C GLU A 24 -1.23 20.20 1.07
N GLN A 25 -0.53 19.13 0.66
CA GLN A 25 0.93 19.09 0.60
C GLN A 25 1.48 19.32 -0.81
N ALA A 26 0.59 19.62 -1.77
CA ALA A 26 0.92 19.67 -3.20
C ALA A 26 1.75 18.46 -3.67
N CYS A 27 1.45 17.27 -3.12
CA CYS A 27 2.22 16.04 -3.31
C CYS A 27 1.31 14.89 -3.76
N SER A 28 1.90 13.83 -4.30
CA SER A 28 1.20 12.57 -4.57
C SER A 28 2.10 11.40 -4.22
N GLU A 29 1.52 10.31 -3.76
CA GLU A 29 2.23 9.05 -3.61
C GLU A 29 1.83 8.07 -4.71
N ILE A 30 2.78 7.23 -5.14
CA ILE A 30 2.56 6.17 -6.12
C ILE A 30 3.01 4.84 -5.51
N TYR A 31 2.14 3.84 -5.56
CA TYR A 31 2.38 2.49 -5.07
C TYR A 31 2.35 1.54 -6.27
N ASP A 32 3.47 0.90 -6.56
CA ASP A 32 3.58 -0.25 -7.45
C ASP A 32 3.44 -1.52 -6.62
N ILE A 33 2.25 -2.12 -6.63
CA ILE A 33 1.91 -3.33 -5.89
C ILE A 33 2.04 -4.53 -6.82
N ARG A 34 3.05 -5.36 -6.58
CA ARG A 34 3.41 -6.49 -7.46
C ARG A 34 2.86 -7.81 -6.93
N PRO A 35 2.54 -8.77 -7.79
CA PRO A 35 1.96 -10.05 -7.37
C PRO A 35 2.95 -10.94 -6.58
N ASP A 36 4.25 -10.66 -6.67
CA ASP A 36 5.31 -11.41 -6.00
C ASP A 36 5.46 -11.08 -4.50
N GLY A 37 4.57 -10.27 -3.93
CA GLY A 37 4.62 -9.87 -2.52
C GLY A 37 5.54 -8.68 -2.26
N THR A 38 5.96 -7.94 -3.28
CA THR A 38 6.75 -6.71 -3.13
C THR A 38 5.98 -5.45 -3.51
N THR A 39 6.33 -4.33 -2.88
CA THR A 39 5.90 -3.01 -3.36
C THR A 39 7.08 -2.08 -3.59
N GLN A 40 6.91 -1.16 -4.52
CA GLN A 40 7.72 0.05 -4.61
C GLN A 40 6.84 1.28 -4.42
N ILE A 41 7.19 2.11 -3.44
CA ILE A 41 6.42 3.29 -3.04
C ILE A 41 7.26 4.53 -3.32
N LEU A 42 6.67 5.49 -4.02
CA LEU A 42 7.21 6.83 -4.22
C LEU A 42 6.34 7.81 -3.44
N SER A 43 6.93 8.58 -2.52
CA SER A 43 6.24 9.63 -1.77
C SER A 43 7.19 10.79 -1.54
N GLY A 44 6.88 11.98 -2.06
CA GLY A 44 7.82 13.11 -2.03
C GLY A 44 9.15 12.76 -2.71
N GLY A 45 10.26 12.84 -1.96
CA GLY A 45 11.58 12.38 -2.42
C GLY A 45 11.88 10.91 -2.05
N GLN A 46 11.04 10.30 -1.21
CA GLN A 46 11.24 8.97 -0.70
C GLN A 46 10.92 7.90 -1.74
N VAL A 47 11.79 6.90 -1.82
CA VAL A 47 11.63 5.67 -2.58
C VAL A 47 11.80 4.51 -1.61
N VAL A 48 10.72 3.78 -1.38
CA VAL A 48 10.68 2.64 -0.46
C VAL A 48 10.41 1.37 -1.26
N GLN A 49 11.14 0.31 -0.95
CA GLN A 49 10.81 -1.05 -1.35
C GLN A 49 10.41 -1.84 -0.12
N THR A 50 9.28 -2.52 -0.21
CA THR A 50 8.74 -3.32 0.90
C THR A 50 8.44 -4.74 0.43
N ARG A 51 8.40 -5.67 1.39
CA ARG A 51 7.67 -6.93 1.25
C ARG A 51 6.36 -6.80 1.98
N TYR A 52 5.29 -7.37 1.43
CA TYR A 52 3.99 -7.34 2.07
C TYR A 52 3.38 -8.74 2.18
N ASP A 53 2.64 -8.94 3.26
CA ASP A 53 1.71 -10.04 3.44
C ASP A 53 0.30 -9.49 3.51
N ILE A 54 -0.62 -10.08 2.76
CA ILE A 54 -2.02 -9.67 2.74
C ILE A 54 -2.95 -10.86 2.88
N SER A 55 -4.04 -10.71 3.63
CA SER A 55 -5.08 -11.73 3.68
C SER A 55 -5.68 -11.96 2.28
N LEU A 56 -5.79 -13.22 1.83
CA LEU A 56 -6.33 -13.54 0.50
C LEU A 56 -7.82 -13.19 0.32
N ARG A 57 -8.54 -12.96 1.42
CA ARG A 57 -9.95 -12.59 1.46
C ARG A 57 -10.14 -11.48 2.48
N PRO A 58 -11.16 -10.61 2.29
CA PRO A 58 -11.51 -9.66 3.32
C PRO A 58 -12.14 -10.37 4.51
N ASP A 59 -12.09 -9.73 5.68
CA ASP A 59 -12.86 -10.13 6.85
C ASP A 59 -14.37 -9.91 6.67
N SER A 60 -15.17 -10.20 7.71
CA SER A 60 -16.62 -10.02 7.68
C SER A 60 -17.08 -8.57 7.51
N GLN A 61 -16.19 -7.60 7.70
CA GLN A 61 -16.45 -6.17 7.53
C GLN A 61 -15.91 -5.63 6.20
N GLY A 62 -15.26 -6.46 5.38
CA GLY A 62 -14.76 -6.09 4.06
C GLY A 62 -13.29 -5.65 4.03
N PHE A 63 -12.54 -5.80 5.14
CA PHE A 63 -11.15 -5.36 5.22
C PHE A 63 -10.17 -6.49 4.92
N TYR A 64 -9.20 -6.21 4.05
CA TYR A 64 -8.03 -7.06 3.88
C TYR A 64 -6.95 -6.61 4.88
N LYS A 65 -6.40 -7.52 5.67
CA LYS A 65 -5.26 -7.19 6.54
C LYS A 65 -3.99 -7.20 5.70
N TRP A 66 -3.26 -6.08 5.71
CA TRP A 66 -1.96 -5.90 5.05
C TRP A 66 -0.89 -5.69 6.12
N VAL A 67 0.23 -6.40 6.02
CA VAL A 67 1.45 -6.12 6.81
C VAL A 67 2.58 -5.82 5.83
N ASP A 68 3.18 -4.64 5.93
CA ASP A 68 4.33 -4.24 5.12
C ASP A 68 5.61 -4.35 5.96
N THR A 69 6.74 -4.59 5.29
CA THR A 69 8.06 -4.55 5.91
C THR A 69 9.01 -3.86 4.96
N VAL A 70 9.59 -2.74 5.40
CA VAL A 70 10.57 -1.98 4.61
C VAL A 70 11.84 -2.80 4.44
N VAL A 71 12.18 -3.13 3.20
CA VAL A 71 13.40 -3.86 2.84
C VAL A 71 14.51 -2.90 2.46
N GLN A 72 14.16 -1.83 1.73
CA GLN A 72 15.10 -0.81 1.31
C GLN A 72 14.40 0.55 1.26
N VAL A 73 15.07 1.60 1.70
CA VAL A 73 14.59 2.98 1.58
C VAL A 73 15.77 3.93 1.35
N ASN A 74 15.54 4.98 0.54
CA ASN A 74 16.50 6.06 0.39
C ASN A 74 16.38 7.07 1.56
N ASP A 75 17.42 7.86 1.82
CA ASP A 75 17.44 8.80 2.95
C ASP A 75 16.65 10.11 2.71
N GLN A 76 15.57 10.04 1.93
CA GLN A 76 14.71 11.18 1.59
C GLN A 76 13.37 11.11 2.35
N PRO A 77 12.77 12.27 2.66
CA PRO A 77 11.48 12.32 3.34
C PRO A 77 10.29 12.01 2.40
N ASP A 78 9.22 11.51 2.99
CA ASP A 78 7.91 11.31 2.35
C ASP A 78 7.19 12.65 2.08
N CYS A 79 6.00 12.60 1.48
CA CYS A 79 5.15 13.78 1.24
C CYS A 79 4.81 14.59 2.51
N MET A 80 4.90 13.98 3.70
CA MET A 80 4.62 14.61 4.99
C MET A 80 5.90 15.05 5.73
N GLY A 81 7.08 14.84 5.13
CA GLY A 81 8.37 15.19 5.75
C GLY A 81 8.97 14.11 6.63
N HIS A 82 8.36 12.93 6.74
CA HIS A 82 8.85 11.85 7.61
C HIS A 82 9.84 10.95 6.90
N LYS A 83 10.75 10.34 7.68
CA LYS A 83 11.66 9.29 7.23
C LYS A 83 11.27 7.97 7.89
N VAL A 84 11.35 6.88 7.15
CA VAL A 84 11.15 5.52 7.66
C VAL A 84 12.49 4.76 7.66
N PRO A 85 12.81 3.94 8.66
CA PRO A 85 14.02 3.12 8.67
C PRO A 85 13.82 1.78 7.92
N ASN A 86 14.92 1.18 7.46
CA ASN A 86 14.93 -0.22 7.02
C ASN A 86 14.46 -1.15 8.14
N GLY A 87 13.67 -2.16 7.81
CA GLY A 87 13.08 -3.11 8.74
C GLY A 87 11.85 -2.60 9.49
N ASN A 88 11.39 -1.36 9.24
CA ASN A 88 10.11 -0.89 9.77
C ASN A 88 8.96 -1.78 9.29
N VAL A 89 8.00 -2.04 10.17
CA VAL A 89 6.82 -2.87 9.89
C VAL A 89 5.57 -2.04 10.18
N ALA A 90 4.67 -1.91 9.20
CA ALA A 90 3.34 -1.34 9.41
C ALA A 90 2.25 -2.39 9.17
N THR A 91 1.20 -2.35 9.98
CA THR A 91 -0.03 -3.10 9.72
C THR A 91 -1.12 -2.12 9.30
N ASN A 92 -1.70 -2.36 8.14
CA ASN A 92 -2.78 -1.57 7.57
C ASN A 92 -3.96 -2.49 7.19
N TYR A 93 -5.10 -1.87 6.94
CA TYR A 93 -6.31 -2.56 6.51
C TYR A 93 -6.81 -1.94 5.21
N ILE A 94 -6.95 -2.74 4.16
CA ILE A 94 -7.35 -2.27 2.84
C ILE A 94 -8.84 -2.52 2.62
N VAL A 95 -9.56 -1.50 2.15
CA VAL A 95 -10.93 -1.64 1.66
C VAL A 95 -10.95 -1.35 0.17
N MET A 96 -11.21 -2.38 -0.62
CA MET A 96 -11.34 -2.26 -2.07
C MET A 96 -12.75 -1.84 -2.45
N HIS A 97 -12.89 -0.87 -3.37
CA HIS A 97 -14.18 -0.60 -3.99
C HIS A 97 -14.57 -1.74 -4.94
N ALA A 98 -15.87 -2.01 -5.09
CA ALA A 98 -16.39 -3.13 -5.87
C ALA A 98 -15.94 -3.13 -7.35
N THR A 99 -15.61 -1.97 -7.91
CA THR A 99 -15.09 -1.85 -9.29
C THR A 99 -13.63 -2.26 -9.43
N GLY A 100 -12.89 -2.43 -8.34
CA GLY A 100 -11.45 -2.70 -8.35
C GLY A 100 -10.58 -1.52 -8.81
N SER A 101 -11.15 -0.33 -9.00
CA SER A 101 -10.43 0.85 -9.52
C SER A 101 -9.99 1.85 -8.45
N LYS A 102 -10.37 1.63 -7.19
CA LYS A 102 -9.95 2.44 -6.05
C LYS A 102 -9.94 1.62 -4.76
N PHE A 103 -9.09 2.01 -3.83
CA PHE A 103 -9.11 1.47 -2.46
C PHE A 103 -8.83 2.55 -1.42
N MET A 104 -9.17 2.25 -0.18
CA MET A 104 -8.81 3.03 1.01
C MET A 104 -7.86 2.20 1.88
N MET A 105 -6.89 2.85 2.52
CA MET A 105 -5.99 2.23 3.49
C MET A 105 -6.30 2.76 4.88
N CYS A 106 -6.38 1.89 5.87
CA CYS A 106 -6.88 2.21 7.21
C CYS A 106 -5.92 1.72 8.29
N GLN A 107 -5.79 2.47 9.38
CA GLN A 107 -4.93 2.09 10.52
C GLN A 107 -5.55 0.96 11.35
N LYS A 108 -6.88 0.84 11.33
CA LYS A 108 -7.65 -0.25 11.93
C LYS A 108 -8.69 -0.74 10.92
N ALA A 109 -9.36 -1.86 11.21
CA ALA A 109 -10.50 -2.36 10.44
C ALA A 109 -11.77 -1.50 10.70
N GLU A 110 -11.64 -0.18 10.57
CA GLU A 110 -12.63 0.84 10.92
C GLU A 110 -12.56 1.95 9.86
N LEU A 111 -13.70 2.30 9.25
CA LEU A 111 -13.75 3.21 8.09
C LEU A 111 -13.30 4.65 8.38
N ASP A 112 -13.44 5.11 9.61
CA ASP A 112 -13.03 6.44 10.08
C ASP A 112 -11.51 6.56 10.29
N THR A 113 -10.79 5.44 10.28
CA THR A 113 -9.31 5.41 10.34
C THR A 113 -8.66 5.36 8.96
N CYS A 114 -9.46 5.48 7.89
CA CYS A 114 -9.01 5.33 6.52
C CYS A 114 -8.54 6.64 5.89
N PHE A 115 -7.55 6.55 5.02
CA PHE A 115 -7.11 7.61 4.13
C PHE A 115 -7.07 7.11 2.68
N GLY A 116 -7.19 8.04 1.73
CA GLY A 116 -7.41 7.76 0.32
C GLY A 116 -8.43 8.71 -0.32
N PRO A 117 -8.97 8.37 -1.51
CA PRO A 117 -8.76 7.11 -2.20
C PRO A 117 -7.41 7.01 -2.90
N PHE A 118 -6.86 5.80 -2.92
CA PHE A 118 -5.89 5.38 -3.91
C PHE A 118 -6.65 5.03 -5.19
N LEU A 119 -6.29 5.67 -6.29
CA LEU A 119 -6.88 5.45 -7.61
C LEU A 119 -5.94 4.58 -8.43
N LYS A 120 -6.50 3.58 -9.13
CA LYS A 120 -5.71 2.74 -10.02
C LYS A 120 -5.25 3.56 -11.21
N GLU A 121 -3.95 3.60 -11.44
CA GLU A 121 -3.38 4.19 -12.64
C GLU A 121 -3.70 3.27 -13.81
N SER A 122 -4.46 3.77 -14.78
CA SER A 122 -4.69 3.06 -16.03
C SER A 122 -3.46 3.23 -16.92
N GLY A 123 -2.66 2.16 -17.02
CA GLY A 123 -1.66 1.90 -18.08
C GLY A 123 -0.76 3.07 -18.50
N ILE A 124 0.52 2.98 -18.14
CA ILE A 124 1.58 3.47 -19.05
C ILE A 124 1.63 2.53 -20.25
#